data_AF-N1QVI1-F1
#
_entry.id   AF-N1QVI1-F1
#
_cell.length_a   1.000
_cell.length_b   1.000
_cell.length_c   1.000
_cell.angle_alpha   90.00
_cell.angle_beta   90.00
_cell.angle_gamma   90.00
#
_symmetry.space_group_name_H-M   'P 1'
#
loop_
_entity.id
_entity.type
_entity.pdbx_description
1 polymer ?
#
loop_
_entity_poly.entity_id
_entity_poly.type
_entity_poly.pdbx_seq_one_letter_code
_entity_poly.pdbx_strand_id
1 'polypeptide(L)' 'MAATGGSDEEAGLRDRGVWYYESLKACGYGGEVELLESMDEDHVFYCMKPRSEKAIELQDRILGFLRK' A
#
# COMPACT_ATOMS: atom_id res chain seq x y z
N MET A 1 10.35 -18.64 -3.96
CA MET A 1 9.11 -17.85 -3.76
C MET A 1 9.11 -16.74 -4.79
N ALA A 2 8.37 -16.91 -5.87
CA ALA A 2 8.17 -15.86 -6.86
C ALA A 2 6.66 -15.64 -6.95
N ALA A 3 6.18 -14.53 -6.37
CA ALA A 3 4.85 -14.05 -6.66
C ALA A 3 4.93 -13.30 -7.98
N THR A 4 4.59 -13.97 -9.08
CA THR A 4 4.43 -13.37 -10.40
C THR A 4 2.96 -13.05 -10.59
N GLY A 5 2.58 -11.80 -10.37
CA GLY A 5 1.20 -11.34 -10.50
C GLY A 5 1.14 -9.83 -10.50
N GLY A 6 1.71 -9.21 -11.53
CA GLY A 6 1.64 -7.78 -11.79
C GLY A 6 2.35 -7.48 -13.10
N SER A 7 1.77 -6.64 -13.93
CA SER A 7 2.46 -6.07 -15.09
C SER A 7 3.75 -5.35 -14.65
N ASP A 8 4.74 -5.18 -15.53
CA ASP A 8 6.00 -4.48 -15.21
C ASP A 8 5.73 -3.07 -14.64
N GLU A 9 4.63 -2.43 -15.05
CA GLU A 9 4.18 -1.13 -14.54
C GLU A 9 3.68 -1.19 -13.09
N GLU A 10 2.97 -2.26 -12.70
CA GLU A 10 2.47 -2.49 -11.34
C GLU A 10 3.59 -2.86 -10.38
N ALA A 11 4.55 -3.68 -10.82
CA ALA A 11 5.77 -3.94 -10.07
C ALA A 11 6.52 -2.61 -9.78
N GLY A 12 6.59 -1.72 -10.78
CA GLY A 12 7.19 -0.40 -10.62
C GLY A 12 6.44 0.53 -9.66
N LEU A 13 5.11 0.40 -9.52
CA LEU A 13 4.33 1.16 -8.52
C LEU A 13 4.56 0.63 -7.11
N ARG A 14 4.59 -0.70 -6.95
CA ARG A 14 4.88 -1.37 -5.68
C ARG A 14 6.26 -0.98 -5.14
N ASP A 15 7.29 -1.14 -5.96
CA ASP A 15 8.67 -0.90 -5.52
C ASP A 15 8.92 0.59 -5.19
N ARG A 16 8.24 1.51 -5.90
CA ARG A 16 8.24 2.94 -5.54
C ARG A 16 7.62 3.22 -4.18
N GLY A 17 6.50 2.56 -3.86
CA GLY A 17 5.86 2.67 -2.55
C GLY A 17 6.77 2.20 -1.42
N VAL A 18 7.43 1.05 -1.59
CA VAL A 18 8.41 0.51 -0.64
C VAL A 18 9.61 1.44 -0.49
N TRP A 19 10.16 1.93 -1.61
CA TRP A 19 11.28 2.86 -1.59
C TRP A 19 10.95 4.14 -0.81
N TYR A 20 9.75 4.71 -0.98
CA TYR A 20 9.33 5.91 -0.27
C TYR A 20 9.21 5.66 1.24
N TYR A 21 8.60 4.54 1.63
CA TYR A 21 8.49 4.11 3.03
C TYR A 21 9.87 3.96 3.69
N GLU A 22 10.80 3.23 3.07
CA GLU A 22 12.15 3.04 3.60
C GLU A 22 12.93 4.37 3.64
N SER A 23 12.76 5.23 2.64
CA SER A 23 13.41 6.55 2.59
C SER A 23 12.92 7.46 3.71
N LEU A 24 11.61 7.47 4.02
CA LEU A 24 11.05 8.24 5.13
C LEU A 24 11.60 7.78 6.48
N LYS A 25 11.73 6.45 6.69
CA LYS A 25 12.36 5.93 7.90
C LYS A 25 13.84 6.31 7.97
N ALA A 26 14.56 6.17 6.87
CA ALA A 26 16.00 6.43 6.81
C ALA A 26 16.34 7.92 7.04
N CYS A 27 15.49 8.85 6.59
CA CYS A 27 15.72 10.29 6.77
C CYS A 27 15.34 10.81 8.17
N GLY A 28 14.88 9.94 9.08
CA GLY A 28 14.50 10.33 10.43
C GLY A 28 13.21 11.15 10.50
N TYR A 29 12.27 10.91 9.59
CA TYR A 29 10.96 11.53 9.64
C TYR A 29 10.32 11.35 11.03
N GLY A 30 9.91 12.46 11.66
CA GLY A 30 9.46 12.47 13.06
C GLY A 30 8.00 12.05 13.29
N GLY A 31 7.27 11.70 12.23
CA GLY A 31 5.90 11.21 12.32
C GLY A 31 5.81 9.68 12.23
N GLU A 32 4.60 9.15 12.40
CA GLU A 32 4.33 7.74 12.18
C GLU A 32 4.33 7.40 10.69
N VAL A 33 4.89 6.24 10.34
CA VAL A 33 4.89 5.72 8.97
C VAL A 33 4.49 4.25 9.01
N GLU A 34 3.47 3.89 8.22
CA GLU A 34 3.01 2.52 8.05
C GLU A 34 3.02 2.13 6.57
N LEU A 35 3.26 0.85 6.29
CA LEU A 35 3.16 0.26 4.96
C LEU A 35 2.18 -0.92 5.01
N LEU A 36 1.22 -0.93 4.08
CA LEU A 36 0.30 -2.04 3.85
C LEU A 36 0.48 -2.50 2.40
N GLU A 37 0.74 -3.79 2.22
CA GLU A 37 0.75 -4.43 0.91
C GLU A 37 -0.50 -5.30 0.77
N SER A 38 -1.41 -4.93 -0.14
CA SER A 38 -2.58 -5.73 -0.48
C SER A 38 -2.22 -6.69 -1.60
N MET A 39 -1.88 -7.93 -1.24
CA MET A 39 -1.55 -8.99 -2.21
C MET A 39 -2.69 -9.20 -3.20
N ASP A 40 -2.40 -9.67 -4.42
CA ASP A 40 -3.41 -10.02 -5.44
C ASP A 40 -4.42 -8.91 -5.79
N GLU A 41 -4.02 -7.64 -5.62
CA GLU A 41 -4.82 -6.49 -5.98
C GLU A 41 -4.06 -5.57 -6.93
N ASP A 42 -4.74 -5.12 -7.98
CA ASP A 42 -4.17 -4.22 -8.99
C ASP A 42 -4.12 -2.76 -8.49
N HIS A 43 -3.44 -1.91 -9.25
CA HIS A 43 -3.37 -0.48 -8.92
C HIS A 43 -4.79 0.14 -8.80
N VAL A 44 -5.02 0.88 -7.70
CA VAL A 44 -6.30 1.54 -7.41
C VAL A 44 -7.49 0.59 -7.26
N PHE A 45 -7.25 -0.67 -6.86
CA PHE A 45 -8.32 -1.66 -6.69
C PHE A 45 -9.49 -1.18 -5.82
N TYR A 46 -9.25 -0.35 -4.80
CA TYR A 46 -10.28 0.18 -3.91
C TYR A 46 -11.26 1.14 -4.61
N CYS A 47 -10.88 1.76 -5.72
CA CYS A 47 -11.82 2.54 -6.55
C CYS A 47 -12.66 1.63 -7.45
N MET A 48 -12.06 0.54 -7.95
CA MET A 48 -12.72 -0.39 -8.88
C MET A 48 -13.63 -1.39 -8.15
N LYS A 49 -13.22 -1.82 -6.96
CA LYS A 49 -13.89 -2.80 -6.10
C LYS A 49 -14.10 -2.24 -4.69
N PRO A 50 -14.87 -1.13 -4.52
CA PRO A 50 -14.94 -0.38 -3.27
C PRO A 50 -15.59 -1.13 -2.10
N ARG A 51 -16.27 -2.24 -2.37
CA ARG A 51 -16.91 -3.10 -1.36
C ARG A 51 -16.20 -4.45 -1.18
N SER A 52 -15.04 -4.65 -1.80
CA SER A 52 -14.24 -5.85 -1.54
C SER A 52 -13.69 -5.83 -0.11
N GLU A 53 -13.45 -7.00 0.47
CA GLU A 53 -12.91 -7.13 1.82
C GLU A 53 -11.59 -6.37 1.97
N LYS A 54 -10.68 -6.47 0.99
CA LYS A 54 -9.41 -5.73 0.97
C LYS A 54 -9.59 -4.22 0.85
N ALA A 55 -10.62 -3.75 0.13
CA ALA A 55 -10.88 -2.32 0.03
C ALA A 55 -11.44 -1.76 1.34
N ILE A 56 -12.28 -2.54 2.04
CA ILE A 56 -12.78 -2.20 3.38
C ILE A 56 -11.62 -2.19 4.39
N GLU A 57 -10.76 -3.21 4.37
CA GLU A 57 -9.56 -3.27 5.21
C GLU A 57 -8.64 -2.05 5.01
N LEU A 58 -8.36 -1.70 3.75
CA LEU A 58 -7.58 -0.51 3.43
C LEU A 58 -8.22 0.77 3.99
N GLN A 59 -9.54 0.94 3.81
CA GLN A 59 -10.27 2.10 4.31
C GLN A 59 -10.24 2.19 5.84
N ASP A 60 -10.48 1.06 6.53
CA ASP A 60 -10.43 1.00 7.99
C ASP A 60 -9.03 1.33 8.51
N ARG A 61 -7.98 0.85 7.84
CA ARG A 61 -6.60 1.18 8.20
C ARG A 61 -6.27 2.65 7.99
N ILE A 62 -6.72 3.25 6.89
CA ILE A 62 -6.55 4.70 6.64
C ILE A 62 -7.27 5.51 7.72
N LEU A 63 -8.53 5.18 8.02
CA LEU A 63 -9.31 5.87 9.05
C LEU A 63 -8.70 5.68 10.44
N GLY A 64 -8.18 4.50 10.75
CA GLY A 64 -7.46 4.22 11.98
C GLY A 64 -6.20 5.07 12.11
N PHE A 65 -5.39 5.14 11.05
CA PHE A 65 -4.17 5.94 11.02
C PHE A 65 -4.44 7.44 11.21
N LEU A 66 -5.45 7.99 10.52
CA LEU A 66 -5.80 9.41 10.60
C LEU A 66 -6.42 9.83 11.95
N ARG A 67 -6.92 8.88 12.73
CA ARG A 67 -7.56 9.14 14.03
C ARG A 67 -6.61 8.98 15.22
N LYS A 68 -5.36 8.56 14.99
CA LYS A 68 -4.31 8.54 16.01
C LYS A 68 -3.94 9.97 16.42
#